data_AF-A0A7W0FT35-F1
#
_entry.id   AF-A0A7W0FT35-F1
#
_cell.length_a   1.000
_cell.length_b   1.000
_cell.length_c   1.000
_cell.angle_alpha   90.00
_cell.angle_beta   90.00
_cell.angle_gamma   90.00
#
_symmetry.space_group_name_H-M   'P 1'
#
loop_
_entity.id
_entity.type
_entity.pdbx_description
1 polymer ?
#
loop_
_entity_poly.entity_id
_entity_poly.type
_entity_poly.pdbx_seq_one_letter_code
_entity_poly.pdbx_strand_id
1 'polypeptide(L)' 'MGLHTRPATTIVKILQNYKCDVHFKCRKETINAKSILNILILAAQKDSKITIIADGVDADEASAKLIEAFDNHFGEQPS' A
#
# COMPACT_ATOMS: atom_id res chain seq x y z
N MET A 1 -13.56 -6.03 -2.89
CA MET A 1 -12.26 -6.48 -2.40
C MET A 1 -11.48 -5.22 -2.05
N GLY A 2 -11.40 -4.86 -0.77
CA GLY A 2 -10.68 -3.67 -0.29
C GLY A 2 -9.28 -4.03 0.19
N LEU A 3 -8.56 -3.09 0.82
CA LEU A 3 -7.31 -3.39 1.53
C LEU A 3 -7.57 -4.18 2.82
N HIS A 4 -7.83 -5.47 2.63
CA HIS A 4 -7.96 -6.47 3.69
C HIS A 4 -6.61 -7.16 3.93
N THR A 5 -6.58 -8.17 4.80
CA THR A 5 -5.35 -8.79 5.31
C THR A 5 -4.38 -9.27 4.22
N ARG A 6 -4.88 -9.82 3.10
CA ARG A 6 -4.02 -10.38 2.04
C ARG A 6 -3.29 -9.30 1.23
N PRO A 7 -3.97 -8.31 0.59
CA PRO A 7 -3.33 -7.15 -0.02
C PRO A 7 -2.42 -6.38 0.95
N ALA A 8 -2.86 -6.18 2.20
CA ALA A 8 -2.07 -5.49 3.21
C ALA A 8 -0.74 -6.19 3.50
N THR A 9 -0.74 -7.53 3.57
CA THR A 9 0.48 -8.32 3.76
C THR A 9 1.41 -8.20 2.55
N THR A 10 0.88 -8.25 1.32
CA THR A 10 1.68 -8.10 0.11
C THR A 10 2.36 -6.72 0.06
N ILE A 11 1.64 -5.65 0.38
CA ILE A 11 2.18 -4.29 0.42
C ILE A 11 3.33 -4.18 1.42
N VAL A 12 3.12 -4.65 2.65
CA VAL A 12 4.17 -4.59 3.68
C VAL A 12 5.40 -5.39 3.27
N LYS A 13 5.22 -6.58 2.69
CA LYS A 13 6.33 -7.40 2.19
C LYS A 13 7.12 -6.71 1.08
N ILE A 14 6.44 -6.04 0.14
CA ILE A 14 7.10 -5.24 -0.91
C ILE A 14 7.94 -4.14 -0.24
N LEU A 15 7.31 -3.34 0.63
CA LEU A 15 7.91 -2.16 1.24
C LEU A 15 9.01 -2.46 2.27
N GLN A 16 9.06 -3.69 2.81
CA GLN A 16 10.15 -4.14 3.69
C GLN A 16 11.51 -4.20 2.98
N ASN A 17 11.53 -4.32 1.65
CA ASN A 17 12.77 -4.35 0.86
C ASN A 17 13.34 -2.96 0.57
N TYR A 18 12.60 -1.90 0.93
CA TYR A 18 12.95 -0.52 0.62
C TYR A 18 13.28 0.27 1.89
N LYS A 19 14.21 1.22 1.78
CA LYS A 19 14.68 2.08 2.86
C LYS A 19 13.86 3.35 2.99
N CYS A 20 13.21 3.82 1.92
CA CYS A 20 12.36 5.00 1.91
C CYS A 20 11.20 4.88 2.87
N ASP A 21 10.76 6.01 3.42
CA ASP A 21 9.50 6.06 4.14
C ASP A 21 8.34 6.09 3.15
N VAL A 22 7.29 5.32 3.44
CA VAL A 22 6.10 5.24 2.58
C VAL A 22 4.84 5.40 3.41
N HIS A 23 4.01 6.35 3.01
CA HIS A 23 2.75 6.67 3.65
C HIS A 23 1.60 6.57 2.65
N PHE A 24 0.46 6.11 3.13
CA PHE A 24 -0.79 6.16 2.39
C PHE A 24 -1.70 7.22 2.98
N LYS A 25 -2.15 8.11 2.11
CA LYS A 25 -3.15 9.12 2.45
C LYS A 25 -4.48 8.76 1.81
N CYS A 26 -5.51 8.63 2.63
CA CYS A 26 -6.89 8.43 2.21
C CYS A 26 -7.78 9.43 2.93
N ARG A 27 -8.51 10.26 2.19
CA ARG A 27 -9.34 11.34 2.76
C ARG A 27 -8.51 12.26 3.68
N LYS A 28 -8.72 12.19 4.99
CA LYS A 28 -8.02 12.99 6.02
C LYS A 28 -7.00 12.18 6.82
N GLU A 29 -6.89 10.88 6.56
CA GLU A 29 -5.99 10.00 7.28
C GLU A 29 -4.72 9.80 6.48
N THR A 30 -3.58 9.80 7.17
CA THR A 30 -2.27 9.46 6.60
C THR A 30 -1.65 8.43 7.53
N ILE A 31 -1.28 7.29 6.98
CA ILE A 31 -0.79 6.15 7.75
C ILE A 31 0.53 5.63 7.17
N ASN A 32 1.35 5.03 8.01
CA ASN A 32 2.58 4.37 7.57
C ASN A 32 2.25 3.04 6.86
N ALA A 33 2.62 2.93 5.59
CA ALA A 33 2.32 1.80 4.72
C ALA A 33 3.22 0.58 4.96
N LYS A 34 4.27 0.69 5.79
CA LYS A 34 5.09 -0.44 6.24
C LYS A 34 4.49 -1.17 7.45
N SER A 35 3.41 -0.64 8.05
CA SER A 35 2.71 -1.28 9.17
C SER A 35 1.42 -1.94 8.67
N ILE A 36 1.35 -3.26 8.78
CA ILE A 36 0.15 -4.03 8.40
C ILE A 36 -1.08 -3.57 9.17
N LEU A 37 -0.92 -3.27 10.47
CA LEU A 37 -2.01 -2.81 11.33
C LEU A 37 -2.57 -1.47 10.83
N ASN A 38 -1.69 -0.55 10.45
CA ASN A 38 -2.10 0.76 9.93
C ASN A 38 -2.89 0.64 8.62
N ILE A 39 -2.49 -0.28 7.74
CA ILE A 39 -3.23 -0.55 6.50
C ILE A 39 -4.61 -1.13 6.81
N LEU A 40 -4.69 -2.06 7.76
CA LEU A 40 -5.96 -2.65 8.20
C LEU A 40 -6.89 -1.63 8.87
N ILE A 41 -6.35 -0.64 9.58
CA ILE A 41 -7.13 0.46 10.16
C ILE A 41 -7.61 1.42 9.06
N LEU A 42 -6.75 1.72 8.08
CA LEU A 42 -7.12 2.55 6.95
C LEU A 42 -8.29 1.95 6.17
N ALA A 43 -8.38 0.60 6.12
CA ALA A 43 -9.39 -0.25 5.46
C ALA A 43 -10.31 0.54 4.55
N ALA A 44 -9.67 1.10 3.52
CA ALA A 44 -10.30 2.09 2.68
C ALA A 44 -11.49 1.39 2.03
N GLN A 45 -12.69 1.93 2.25
CA GLN A 45 -13.90 1.37 1.64
C GLN A 45 -13.66 1.19 0.15
N LYS A 46 -14.23 0.12 -0.43
CA LYS A 46 -14.21 -0.12 -1.88
C LYS A 46 -14.46 1.21 -2.61
N ASP A 47 -13.62 1.52 -3.59
CA ASP A 47 -13.61 2.78 -4.39
C ASP A 47 -12.98 4.02 -3.74
N SER A 48 -12.28 3.88 -2.61
CA SER A 48 -11.51 4.99 -2.02
C SER A 48 -10.23 5.28 -2.79
N LYS A 49 -9.99 6.56 -3.10
CA LYS A 49 -8.72 7.02 -3.67
C LYS A 49 -7.63 7.07 -2.60
N ILE A 50 -6.51 6.41 -2.87
CA ILE A 50 -5.32 6.43 -2.01
C ILE A 50 -4.23 7.21 -2.72
N THR A 51 -3.61 8.14 -2.01
CA THR A 51 -2.39 8.82 -2.45
C THR A 51 -1.19 8.15 -1.79
N ILE A 52 -0.23 7.72 -2.60
CA ILE A 52 1.05 7.18 -2.13
C ILE A 52 2.01 8.36 -1.98
N ILE A 53 2.66 8.45 -0.82
CA ILE A 53 3.69 9.44 -0.52
C ILE A 53 4.93 8.66 -0.11
N ALA A 54 5.98 8.73 -0.92
CA ALA A 54 7.25 8.08 -0.65
C ALA A 54 8.37 9.11 -0.59
N ASP A 55 9.28 8.96 0.37
CA ASP A 55 10.44 9.83 0.57
C ASP A 55 11.67 9.00 0.93
N GLY A 56 12.76 9.19 0.19
CA GLY A 56 14.02 8.48 0.38
C GLY A 56 14.68 8.02 -0.90
N VAL A 57 15.80 7.32 -0.75
CA VAL A 57 16.73 6.99 -1.85
C VAL A 57 16.14 6.06 -2.92
N ASP A 58 15.13 5.28 -2.54
CA ASP A 58 14.46 4.26 -3.34
C ASP A 58 12.95 4.49 -3.43
N ALA A 59 12.51 5.74 -3.18
CA ALA A 59 11.10 6.14 -3.18
C ALA A 59 10.40 5.90 -4.52
N ASP A 60 11.08 6.19 -5.63
CA ASP A 60 10.54 6.01 -6.99
C ASP A 60 10.30 4.52 -7.30
N GLU A 61 11.27 3.68 -6.96
CA GLU A 61 11.23 2.23 -7.17
C GLU A 61 10.14 1.57 -6.31
N ALA A 62 10.05 1.97 -5.04
CA ALA A 62 9.02 1.51 -4.12
C ALA A 62 7.61 1.89 -4.63
N SER A 63 7.45 3.14 -5.10
CA SER A 63 6.18 3.62 -5.64
C SER A 63 5.78 2.87 -6.91
N ALA A 64 6.73 2.65 -7.83
CA ALA A 64 6.50 1.88 -9.06
C ALA A 64 6.06 0.43 -8.76
N LYS A 65 6.72 -0.25 -7.80
CA LYS A 65 6.32 -1.60 -7.39
C LYS A 65 4.97 -1.66 -6.71
N LEU A 66 4.60 -0.64 -5.94
CA LEU A 66 3.25 -0.56 -5.38
C LEU A 66 2.21 -0.42 -6.49
N ILE A 67 2.41 0.47 -7.47
CA ILE A 67 1.49 0.65 -8.60
C ILE A 67 1.30 -0.68 -9.35
N GLU A 68 2.39 -1.38 -9.67
CA GLU A 68 2.34 -2.71 -10.30
C GLU A 68 1.52 -3.71 -9.47
N ALA A 69 1.67 -3.69 -8.14
CA ALA A 69 0.89 -4.56 -7.26
C ALA A 69 -0.60 -4.20 -7.25
N PHE A 70 -0.96 -2.90 -7.31
CA PHE A 70 -2.35 -2.46 -7.42
C PHE A 70 -2.96 -2.88 -8.77
N ASP A 71 -2.25 -2.69 -9.89
CA ASP A 71 -2.71 -3.03 -11.23
C ASP A 71 -2.96 -4.55 -11.38
N ASN A 72 -2.05 -5.35 -10.81
CA ASN A 72 -2.17 -6.80 -10.79
C ASN A 72 -3.12 -7.33 -9.69
N HIS A 73 -3.91 -6.45 -9.06
CA HIS A 73 -4.84 -6.78 -7.98
C HIS A 73 -4.19 -7.63 -6.88
N PHE A 74 -2.94 -7.32 -6.53
CA PHE A 74 -2.12 -8.03 -5.55
C PHE A 74 -1.94 -9.54 -5.82
N GLY A 75 -2.13 -9.97 -7.08
CA GLY A 75 -2.12 -11.38 -7.47
C GLY A 75 -3.37 -12.15 -7.04
N GLU A 76 -4.46 -11.46 -6.71
CA GLU A 76 -5.72 -12.10 -6.35
C GLU A 76 -6.43 -12.65 -7.61
N GLN A 77 -6.45 -13.98 -7.76
CA GLN A 77 -7.34 -14.65 -8.72
C GLN A 77 -8.80 -14.38 -8.32
N PRO A 78 -9.72 -14.08 -9.26
CA PRO A 78 -11.13 -14.04 -8.96
C PRO A 78 -11.58 -15.43 -8.49
N SER A 79 -12.15 -15.51 -7.28
CA SER A 79 -12.82 -16.69 -6.75
C SER A 79 -14.17 -16.89 -7.43
#